data_AF-A0A661ZY06-F1
#
_entry.id   AF-A0A661ZY06-F1
#
_cell.length_a   1.000
_cell.length_b   1.000
_cell.length_c   1.000
_cell.angle_alpha   90.00
_cell.angle_beta   90.00
_cell.angle_gamma   90.00
#
_symmetry.space_group_name_H-M   'P 1'
#
loop_
_entity.id
_entity.type
_entity.pdbx_description
1 polymer ?
#
loop_
_entity_poly.entity_id
_entity_poly.type
_entity_poly.pdbx_seq_one_letter_code
_entity_poly.pdbx_strand_id
1 'polypeptide(L)'
;MSCKKDNDETSDLTVNVVGTYKGTLAEPSQQQSIEATAKVTKADFNIVHISCYGPGFDTTFLMELFENGDSMMVCNTGSDFKMQYGHNRMEEHHEMMGDSNWQDWGHHMDEEHDGSDEHFGGFDMDNRSFGYDFIISNDSTLQFNGLKQ
;
A
#
# COMPACT_ATOMS: atom_id res chain seq x y z
N MET A 1 -38.28 0.61 -13.60
CA MET A 1 -37.90 0.95 -12.22
C MET A 1 -36.51 1.57 -12.29
N SER A 2 -36.41 2.83 -11.90
CA SER A 2 -35.16 3.61 -11.94
C SER A 2 -34.49 3.43 -10.59
N CYS A 3 -33.36 2.74 -10.56
CA CYS A 3 -32.51 2.69 -9.37
C CYS A 3 -31.81 4.06 -9.27
N LYS A 4 -32.28 4.89 -8.35
CA LYS A 4 -31.48 6.01 -7.86
C LYS A 4 -30.26 5.40 -7.18
N LYS A 5 -29.06 5.69 -7.69
CA LYS A 5 -27.83 5.51 -6.92
C LYS A 5 -27.87 6.57 -5.83
N ASP A 6 -28.31 6.16 -4.65
CA ASP A 6 -28.26 6.99 -3.46
C ASP A 6 -26.80 7.14 -3.03
N ASN A 7 -26.38 8.40 -2.87
CA ASN A 7 -25.17 8.90 -2.22
C ASN A 7 -23.83 8.17 -2.46
N ASP A 8 -23.08 8.82 -3.34
CA ASP A 8 -21.62 8.80 -3.52
C ASP A 8 -20.89 9.22 -2.23
N GLU A 9 -20.86 8.34 -1.22
CA GLU A 9 -19.86 8.42 -0.17
C GLU A 9 -18.69 7.54 -0.58
N THR A 10 -17.56 8.16 -0.91
CA THR A 10 -16.28 7.46 -1.08
C THR A 10 -16.08 6.53 0.13
N SER A 11 -16.14 5.22 -0.10
CA SER A 11 -15.98 4.22 0.95
C SER A 11 -14.60 4.37 1.58
N ASP A 12 -14.56 4.49 2.91
CA ASP A 12 -13.30 4.55 3.66
C ASP A 12 -12.58 3.20 3.58
N LEU A 13 -11.60 3.11 2.66
CA LEU A 13 -10.81 1.91 2.38
C LEU A 13 -9.88 1.53 3.54
N THR A 14 -9.62 2.47 4.45
CA THR A 14 -8.67 2.25 5.54
C THR A 14 -9.21 1.37 6.67
N VAL A 15 -10.54 1.26 6.80
CA VAL A 15 -11.22 0.60 7.93
C VAL A 15 -10.73 -0.83 8.13
N ASN A 16 -10.52 -1.56 7.05
CA ASN A 16 -10.18 -2.97 7.12
C ASN A 16 -8.66 -3.20 7.26
N VAL A 17 -7.81 -2.23 6.92
CA VAL A 17 -6.33 -2.36 6.96
C VAL A 17 -5.68 -1.70 8.17
N VAL A 18 -6.33 -0.71 8.81
CA VAL A 18 -5.80 -0.07 10.02
C VAL A 18 -5.66 -1.10 11.14
N GLY A 19 -4.49 -1.14 11.78
CA GLY A 19 -4.20 -2.11 12.82
C GLY A 19 -2.71 -2.26 13.11
N THR A 20 -2.39 -3.25 13.95
CA THR A 20 -1.00 -3.62 14.26
C THR A 20 -0.75 -5.02 13.72
N TYR A 21 0.27 -5.14 12.88
CA TYR A 21 0.70 -6.38 12.24
C TYR A 21 2.00 -6.82 12.89
N LYS A 22 2.00 -8.01 13.51
CA LYS A 22 3.20 -8.61 14.08
C LYS A 22 3.72 -9.67 13.16
N GLY A 23 5.03 -9.70 12.96
CA GLY A 23 5.62 -10.56 11.96
C GLY A 23 7.14 -10.53 12.00
N THR A 24 7.74 -10.75 10.83
CA THR A 24 9.19 -10.80 10.70
C THR A 24 9.66 -9.95 9.53
N LEU A 25 10.86 -9.37 9.71
CA LEU A 25 11.65 -8.76 8.66
C LEU A 25 12.77 -9.75 8.28
N ALA A 26 12.92 -10.06 7.00
CA ALA A 26 13.92 -10.99 6.52
C ALA A 26 14.51 -10.51 5.19
N GLU A 27 15.80 -10.73 4.98
CA GLU A 27 16.38 -10.61 3.65
C GLU A 27 16.24 -11.97 2.95
N PRO A 28 15.54 -12.11 1.81
CA PRO A 28 15.27 -13.43 1.20
C PRO A 28 16.53 -14.23 0.86
N SER A 29 17.65 -13.54 0.61
CA SER A 29 18.97 -14.15 0.36
C SER A 29 19.65 -14.67 1.64
N GLN A 30 19.16 -14.27 2.82
CA GLN A 30 19.65 -14.71 4.11
C GLN A 30 18.65 -15.64 4.81
N GLN A 31 19.17 -16.60 5.59
CA GLN A 31 18.34 -17.54 6.35
C GLN A 31 17.81 -16.98 7.67
N GLN A 32 18.17 -15.73 8.00
CA GLN A 32 17.85 -15.12 9.29
C GLN A 32 16.74 -14.09 9.13
N SER A 33 15.77 -14.14 10.04
CA SER A 33 14.74 -13.13 10.20
C SER A 33 14.77 -12.54 11.60
N ILE A 34 14.29 -11.31 11.72
CA ILE A 34 14.09 -10.63 12.99
C ILE A 34 12.60 -10.39 13.21
N GLU A 35 12.16 -10.42 14.46
CA GLU A 35 10.79 -10.01 14.80
C GLU A 35 10.63 -8.51 14.53
N ALA A 36 9.52 -8.14 13.90
CA ALA A 36 9.18 -6.77 13.56
C ALA A 36 7.68 -6.53 13.70
N THR A 37 7.30 -5.26 13.78
CA THR A 37 5.92 -4.82 13.87
C THR A 37 5.67 -3.71 12.85
N ALA A 38 4.60 -3.84 12.09
CA ALA A 38 4.07 -2.76 11.26
C ALA A 38 2.78 -2.22 11.90
N LYS A 39 2.78 -0.93 12.25
CA LYS A 39 1.61 -0.22 12.74
C LYS A 39 1.03 0.62 11.61
N VAL A 40 -0.21 0.33 11.25
CA VAL A 40 -0.95 0.99 10.17
C VAL A 40 -1.99 1.90 10.78
N THR A 41 -1.95 3.18 10.42
CA THR A 41 -2.87 4.20 10.90
C THR A 41 -3.48 4.97 9.74
N LYS A 42 -4.74 5.40 9.88
CA LYS A 42 -5.43 6.19 8.86
C LYS A 42 -4.78 7.56 8.72
N ALA A 43 -4.49 7.97 7.48
CA ALA A 43 -4.12 9.34 7.13
C ALA A 43 -5.25 10.06 6.38
N ASP A 44 -5.94 9.37 5.46
CA ASP A 44 -7.15 9.85 4.75
C ASP A 44 -8.09 8.68 4.40
N PHE A 45 -9.12 8.86 3.56
CA PHE A 45 -10.11 7.83 3.18
C PHE A 45 -9.51 6.63 2.44
N ASN A 46 -8.42 6.83 1.69
CA ASN A 46 -7.66 5.77 1.02
C ASN A 46 -6.15 5.86 1.31
N ILE A 47 -5.71 6.71 2.23
CA ILE A 47 -4.28 6.87 2.55
C ILE A 47 -4.01 6.34 3.95
N VAL A 48 -2.96 5.55 4.09
CA VAL A 48 -2.47 5.02 5.37
C VAL A 48 -1.03 5.40 5.63
N HIS A 49 -0.74 5.58 6.91
CA HIS A 49 0.58 5.78 7.46
C HIS A 49 1.05 4.46 8.08
N ILE A 50 2.17 3.95 7.59
CA ILE A 50 2.74 2.66 7.98
C ILE A 50 4.07 2.92 8.69
N SER A 51 4.13 2.62 9.98
CA SER A 51 5.39 2.60 10.75
C SER A 51 5.83 1.16 10.96
N CYS A 52 6.93 0.76 10.33
CA CYS A 52 7.51 -0.57 10.44
C CYS A 52 8.81 -0.52 11.25
N TYR A 53 8.86 -1.26 12.36
CA TYR A 53 9.99 -1.21 13.29
C TYR A 53 10.33 -2.59 13.88
N GLY A 54 11.61 -2.79 14.16
CA GLY A 54 12.21 -3.99 14.74
C GLY A 54 13.66 -3.74 15.18
N PRO A 55 14.38 -4.75 15.69
CA PRO A 55 15.77 -4.58 16.09
C PRO A 55 16.65 -4.07 14.94
N GLY A 56 17.15 -2.83 15.05
CA GLY A 56 18.02 -2.23 14.04
C GLY A 56 17.32 -1.74 12.77
N PHE A 57 15.98 -1.71 12.75
CA PHE A 57 15.19 -1.22 11.62
C PHE A 57 14.02 -0.37 12.14
N ASP A 58 13.86 0.84 11.60
CA ASP A 58 12.74 1.73 11.90
C ASP A 58 12.51 2.61 10.67
N THR A 59 11.36 2.45 10.03
CA THR A 59 10.96 3.24 8.87
C THR A 59 9.49 3.55 8.92
N THR A 60 9.11 4.65 8.27
CA THR A 60 7.75 5.14 8.27
C THR A 60 7.45 5.81 6.93
N PHE A 61 6.34 5.45 6.31
CA PHE A 61 5.99 5.87 4.95
C PHE A 61 4.46 5.95 4.76
N LEU A 62 4.03 6.65 3.70
CA LEU A 62 2.63 6.89 3.37
C LEU A 62 2.26 6.15 2.09
N MET A 63 1.20 5.34 2.17
CA MET A 63 0.69 4.56 1.05
C MET A 63 -0.75 4.94 0.73
N GLU A 64 -1.07 4.97 -0.56
CA GLU A 64 -2.43 4.99 -1.05
C GLU A 64 -2.93 3.56 -1.29
N LEU A 65 -4.20 3.33 -1.01
CA LEU A 65 -4.88 2.04 -1.06
C LEU A 65 -5.74 1.94 -2.33
N PHE A 66 -5.62 0.80 -3.01
CA PHE A 66 -6.45 0.45 -4.15
C PHE A 66 -7.08 -0.93 -3.93
N GLU A 67 -8.38 -1.05 -4.17
CA GLU A 67 -9.10 -2.31 -4.05
C GLU A 67 -8.69 -3.26 -5.18
N ASN A 68 -8.46 -4.53 -4.87
CA ASN A 68 -8.16 -5.58 -5.84
C ASN A 68 -8.79 -6.91 -5.37
N GLY A 69 -10.10 -7.04 -5.55
CA GLY A 69 -10.86 -8.18 -5.03
C GLY A 69 -10.74 -8.28 -3.51
N ASP A 70 -10.18 -9.39 -3.02
CA ASP A 70 -10.01 -9.65 -1.58
C ASP A 70 -8.69 -9.08 -1.01
N SER A 71 -7.97 -8.28 -1.81
CA SER A 71 -6.71 -7.65 -1.42
C SER A 71 -6.78 -6.13 -1.54
N MET A 72 -5.99 -5.43 -0.72
CA MET A 72 -5.73 -4.00 -0.88
C MET A 72 -4.29 -3.82 -1.33
N MET A 73 -4.10 -3.32 -2.55
CA MET A 73 -2.77 -3.00 -3.05
C MET A 73 -2.33 -1.64 -2.50
N VAL A 74 -1.02 -1.47 -2.33
CA VAL A 74 -0.44 -0.22 -1.85
C VAL A 74 0.45 0.39 -2.92
N CYS A 75 0.30 1.70 -3.17
CA CYS A 75 1.23 2.47 -3.99
C CYS A 75 1.87 3.61 -3.18
N ASN A 76 3.13 3.91 -3.45
CA ASN A 76 3.85 5.01 -2.82
C ASN A 76 3.25 6.34 -3.26
N THR A 77 3.03 7.25 -2.31
CA THR A 77 2.49 8.58 -2.61
C THR A 77 3.60 9.63 -2.78
N GLY A 78 3.41 10.59 -3.70
CA GLY A 78 4.21 11.80 -3.80
C GLY A 78 5.66 11.63 -4.27
N SER A 79 6.62 12.26 -3.58
CA SER A 79 8.04 12.32 -3.99
C SER A 79 8.75 10.96 -3.98
N ASP A 80 8.24 9.99 -3.22
CA ASP A 80 8.79 8.64 -3.14
C ASP A 80 8.50 7.83 -4.41
N PHE A 81 7.39 8.13 -5.10
CA PHE A 81 7.08 7.61 -6.45
C PHE A 81 8.15 8.04 -7.48
N LYS A 82 8.51 9.33 -7.49
CA LYS A 82 9.54 9.86 -8.41
C LYS A 82 10.92 9.25 -8.14
N MET A 83 11.23 8.98 -6.88
CA MET A 83 12.50 8.41 -6.46
C MET A 83 12.62 6.93 -6.81
N GLN A 84 11.50 6.19 -6.78
CA GLN A 84 11.45 4.75 -7.05
C GLN A 84 11.25 4.40 -8.52
N TYR A 85 10.38 5.12 -9.24
CA TYR A 85 10.08 4.83 -10.64
C TYR A 85 10.83 5.73 -11.63
N GLY A 86 11.41 6.86 -11.20
CA GLY A 86 12.22 7.73 -12.07
C GLY A 86 11.41 8.55 -13.08
N HIS A 87 10.08 8.58 -12.93
CA HIS A 87 9.15 9.41 -13.72
C HIS A 87 8.29 10.28 -12.79
N ASN A 88 7.85 11.44 -13.29
CA ASN A 88 6.79 12.24 -12.65
C ASN A 88 5.44 11.73 -13.16
N ARG A 89 4.63 11.11 -12.30
CA ARG A 89 3.17 11.02 -12.51
C ARG A 89 2.42 11.22 -11.20
N MET A 90 2.63 12.37 -10.56
CA MET A 90 1.75 12.90 -9.50
C MET A 90 1.81 14.44 -9.46
N GLU A 91 1.90 15.09 -10.62
CA GLU A 91 1.55 16.52 -10.73
C GLU A 91 0.17 16.56 -11.41
N GLU A 92 -0.86 16.99 -10.66
CA GLU A 92 -2.23 17.30 -11.13
C GLU A 92 -3.37 16.28 -10.93
N HIS A 93 -3.48 15.59 -9.78
CA HIS A 93 -4.74 14.87 -9.46
C HIS A 93 -5.43 15.26 -8.14
N HIS A 94 -5.31 16.53 -7.73
CA HIS A 94 -6.10 17.06 -6.62
C HIS A 94 -7.50 17.58 -7.03
N GLU A 95 -7.95 17.48 -8.30
CA GLU A 95 -9.17 18.20 -8.75
C GLU A 95 -10.15 17.47 -9.70
N MET A 96 -10.16 16.14 -9.82
CA MET A 96 -11.15 15.45 -10.69
C MET A 96 -12.06 14.47 -9.92
N MET A 97 -12.89 15.05 -9.07
CA MET A 97 -14.02 14.39 -8.40
C MET A 97 -15.08 13.96 -9.44
N GLY A 98 -15.31 12.67 -9.68
CA GLY A 98 -16.49 12.26 -10.44
C GLY A 98 -16.68 10.81 -10.88
N ASP A 99 -15.72 9.89 -10.71
CA ASP A 99 -15.94 8.48 -11.09
C ASP A 99 -15.64 7.52 -9.94
N SER A 100 -16.62 6.67 -9.62
CA SER A 100 -16.61 5.76 -8.47
C SER A 100 -15.67 4.56 -8.61
N ASN A 101 -14.95 4.45 -9.73
CA ASN A 101 -14.18 3.26 -10.12
C ASN A 101 -12.66 3.48 -10.15
N TRP A 102 -12.16 4.68 -9.82
CA TRP A 102 -10.72 5.00 -9.85
C TRP A 102 -9.90 4.31 -8.75
N GLN A 103 -10.56 3.93 -7.65
CA GLN A 103 -9.92 3.24 -6.53
C GLN A 103 -9.66 1.74 -6.81
N ASP A 104 -10.12 1.23 -7.97
CA ASP A 104 -9.83 -0.11 -8.42
C ASP A 104 -8.40 -0.22 -8.96
N TRP A 105 -7.70 -1.26 -8.54
CA TRP A 105 -6.33 -1.53 -8.96
C TRP A 105 -6.16 -1.63 -10.47
N GLY A 106 -7.11 -2.26 -11.17
CA GLY A 106 -7.04 -2.41 -12.63
C GLY A 106 -7.09 -1.06 -13.35
N HIS A 107 -7.89 -0.12 -12.84
CA HIS A 107 -8.00 1.23 -13.39
C HIS A 107 -6.71 2.04 -13.16
N HIS A 108 -6.20 2.03 -11.91
CA HIS A 108 -4.93 2.68 -11.58
C HIS A 108 -3.77 2.16 -12.42
N MET A 109 -3.68 0.83 -12.61
CA MET A 109 -2.65 0.21 -13.43
C MET A 109 -2.72 0.62 -14.90
N ASP A 110 -3.93 0.67 -15.48
CA ASP A 110 -4.12 1.00 -16.90
C ASP A 110 -3.79 2.47 -17.23
N GLU A 111 -3.93 3.37 -16.25
CA GLU A 111 -3.80 4.81 -16.47
C GLU A 111 -2.47 5.39 -15.98
N GLU A 112 -1.93 4.88 -14.89
CA GLU A 112 -0.80 5.51 -14.20
C GLU A 112 0.51 4.75 -14.31
N HIS A 113 0.47 3.44 -14.60
CA HIS A 113 1.64 2.57 -14.64
C HIS A 113 2.01 2.05 -16.05
N ASP A 114 3.30 1.82 -16.28
CA ASP A 114 3.76 0.98 -17.38
C ASP A 114 3.80 -0.48 -16.90
N GLY A 115 3.59 -1.47 -17.79
CA GLY A 115 3.51 -2.89 -17.43
C GLY A 115 4.78 -3.50 -16.78
N SER A 116 5.84 -2.71 -16.60
CA SER A 116 7.08 -3.06 -15.91
C SER A 116 7.18 -2.51 -14.49
N ASP A 117 6.18 -1.77 -14.00
CA ASP A 117 6.26 -1.12 -12.70
C ASP A 117 6.06 -2.13 -11.57
N GLU A 118 7.10 -2.28 -10.75
CA GLU A 118 7.13 -3.21 -9.62
C GLU A 118 6.30 -2.67 -8.45
N HIS A 119 5.54 -3.56 -7.80
CA HIS A 119 4.75 -3.22 -6.63
C HIS A 119 5.25 -3.98 -5.42
N PHE A 120 5.48 -3.25 -4.35
CA PHE A 120 6.32 -3.73 -3.25
C PHE A 120 5.50 -4.21 -2.06
N GLY A 121 4.18 -4.25 -2.11
CA GLY A 121 3.41 -4.82 -1.02
C GLY A 121 1.91 -4.75 -1.17
N GLY A 122 1.22 -5.24 -0.14
CA GLY A 122 -0.23 -5.25 -0.09
C GLY A 122 -0.77 -5.85 1.20
N PHE A 123 -2.06 -5.64 1.41
CA PHE A 123 -2.83 -6.27 2.46
C PHE A 123 -3.67 -7.40 1.88
N ASP A 124 -3.58 -8.57 2.50
CA ASP A 124 -4.50 -9.67 2.27
C ASP A 124 -5.59 -9.60 3.34
N MET A 125 -6.83 -9.33 2.91
CA MET A 125 -7.94 -9.04 3.82
C MET A 125 -8.51 -10.30 4.45
N ASP A 126 -8.44 -11.43 3.75
CA ASP A 126 -8.92 -12.73 4.21
C ASP A 126 -7.99 -13.33 5.25
N ASN A 127 -6.68 -13.34 4.94
CA ASN A 127 -5.65 -13.83 5.84
C ASN A 127 -5.23 -12.79 6.89
N ARG A 128 -5.80 -11.58 6.80
CA ARG A 128 -5.51 -10.43 7.67
C ARG A 128 -4.00 -10.20 7.78
N SER A 129 -3.32 -10.20 6.64
CA SER A 129 -1.86 -10.10 6.56
C SER A 129 -1.42 -8.83 5.85
N PHE A 130 -0.19 -8.41 6.12
CA PHE A 130 0.48 -7.30 5.43
C PHE A 130 1.88 -7.75 5.06
N GLY A 131 2.21 -7.61 3.78
CA GLY A 131 3.53 -7.87 3.22
C GLY A 131 4.09 -6.61 2.56
N TYR A 132 5.39 -6.35 2.76
CA TYR A 132 6.07 -5.23 2.10
C TYR A 132 7.57 -5.49 1.88
N ASP A 133 8.07 -5.14 0.70
CA ASP A 133 9.44 -5.27 0.24
C ASP A 133 10.13 -3.89 0.27
N PHE A 134 11.12 -3.75 1.14
CA PHE A 134 11.98 -2.57 1.24
C PHE A 134 13.22 -2.79 0.40
N ILE A 135 13.35 -2.06 -0.71
CA ILE A 135 14.61 -2.01 -1.47
C ILE A 135 15.62 -1.18 -0.68
N ILE A 136 16.65 -1.81 -0.13
CA ILE A 136 17.72 -1.14 0.64
C ILE A 136 18.85 -0.70 -0.30
N SER A 137 19.13 -1.49 -1.33
CA SER A 137 20.08 -1.18 -2.40
C SER A 137 19.78 -2.06 -3.62
N ASN A 138 20.47 -1.83 -4.75
CA ASN A 138 20.25 -2.57 -6.00
C ASN A 138 20.35 -4.11 -5.85
N ASP A 139 21.06 -4.60 -4.83
CA ASP A 139 21.30 -6.03 -4.60
C ASP A 139 20.67 -6.55 -3.28
N SER A 140 19.91 -5.71 -2.56
CA SER A 140 19.38 -6.08 -1.23
C SER A 140 17.96 -5.56 -1.02
N THR A 141 17.07 -6.50 -0.70
CA THR A 141 15.66 -6.27 -0.38
C THR A 141 15.34 -6.88 0.98
N LEU A 142 14.75 -6.10 1.87
CA LEU A 142 14.20 -6.59 3.12
C LEU A 142 12.70 -6.78 2.98
N GLN A 143 12.21 -7.96 3.31
CA GLN A 143 10.79 -8.28 3.23
C GLN A 143 10.19 -8.35 4.63
N PHE A 144 9.15 -7.56 4.87
CA PHE A 144 8.26 -7.70 6.01
C PHE A 144 7.07 -8.59 5.65
N ASN A 145 6.74 -9.51 6.55
CA ASN A 145 5.49 -10.28 6.51
C ASN A 145 4.90 -10.33 7.91
N GLY A 146 3.65 -9.89 8.09
CA GLY A 146 3.01 -9.87 9.39
C GLY A 146 1.50 -10.13 9.36
N LEU A 147 0.99 -10.59 10.50
CA LEU A 147 -0.43 -10.86 10.72
C LEU A 147 -1.04 -9.83 11.65
N LYS A 148 -2.22 -9.33 11.27
CA LYS A 148 -3.00 -8.39 12.05
C LYS A 148 -3.41 -9.04 13.37
N GLN A 149 -3.13 -8.35 14.48
CA GLN A 149 -3.52 -8.79 15.83
C GLN A 149 -4.99 -8.50 16.13
#